data_AF-A0A2T3Z6J4-F1
#
_entry.id   AF-A0A2T3Z6J4-F1
#
_cell.length_a   1.000
_cell.length_b   1.000
_cell.length_c   1.000
_cell.angle_alpha   90.00
_cell.angle_beta   90.00
_cell.angle_gamma   90.00
#
_symmetry.space_group_name_H-M   'P 1'
#
loop_
_entity.id
_entity.type
_entity.pdbx_description
1 polymer ?
#
loop_
_entity_poly.entity_id
_entity_poly.type
_entity_poly.pdbx_seq_one_letter_code
_entity_poly.pdbx_strand_id
1 'polypeptide(L)'
;FSLAAPLKDYKVFIPQWEVEVSPGGSMVILNGTIEQVHDELIKLNPNWDNEYLGENPSKHSENSTRLLDKRTDFSGAQYFCRGRWPEALKEEIKRGIKYLRRVNGRPTNGAGPGNCGRVSCSYHSAIWWCNDDHQPKTLESFGSIADGAQYIVDHCGRYYLVSGQVFHKTNWNVIVREDTDSC
;
A
#
# COMPACT_ATOMS: atom_id res chain seq x y z
N PHE A 1 11.51 17.49 -8.92
CA PHE A 1 10.43 17.07 -9.83
C PHE A 1 9.27 16.55 -8.99
N SER A 2 8.04 16.97 -9.27
CA SER A 2 6.83 16.51 -8.57
C SER A 2 6.37 15.17 -9.16
N LEU A 3 6.05 14.20 -8.31
CA LEU A 3 5.53 12.89 -8.70
C LEU A 3 4.24 13.04 -9.53
N ALA A 4 4.15 12.38 -10.69
CA ALA A 4 2.94 12.39 -11.51
C ALA A 4 1.88 11.39 -10.99
N ALA A 5 0.60 11.74 -11.13
CA ALA A 5 -0.51 10.88 -10.75
C ALA A 5 -0.61 9.65 -11.66
N PRO A 6 -1.22 8.54 -11.19
CA PRO A 6 -1.39 7.34 -12.00
C PRO A 6 -2.35 7.53 -13.17
N LEU A 7 -3.22 8.56 -13.11
CA LEU A 7 -4.14 8.95 -14.15
C LEU A 7 -4.04 10.44 -14.45
N LYS A 8 -4.33 10.81 -15.70
CA LYS A 8 -4.46 12.20 -16.09
C LYS A 8 -5.57 12.88 -15.25
N ASP A 9 -5.32 14.13 -14.86
CA ASP A 9 -6.23 14.99 -14.09
C ASP A 9 -6.45 14.57 -12.62
N TYR A 10 -5.73 13.55 -12.15
CA TYR A 10 -5.75 13.11 -10.76
C TYR A 10 -4.75 13.90 -9.92
N LYS A 11 -5.03 14.02 -8.62
CA LYS A 11 -4.14 14.66 -7.65
C LYS A 11 -3.20 13.64 -7.03
N VAL A 12 -2.02 14.09 -6.61
CA VAL A 12 -1.06 13.27 -5.85
C VAL A 12 -0.92 13.84 -4.44
N PHE A 13 -0.99 12.96 -3.45
CA PHE A 13 -0.56 13.25 -2.10
C PHE A 13 0.59 12.31 -1.69
N ILE A 14 1.39 12.74 -0.71
CA ILE A 14 2.42 11.90 -0.10
C ILE A 14 1.77 11.12 1.04
N PRO A 15 1.77 9.77 1.01
CA PRO A 15 1.21 8.99 2.10
C PRO A 15 1.94 9.24 3.42
N GLN A 16 1.17 9.27 4.51
CA GLN A 16 1.67 9.39 5.87
C GLN A 16 1.40 8.09 6.62
N TRP A 17 2.36 7.68 7.43
CA TRP A 17 2.40 6.36 8.06
C TRP A 17 2.66 6.53 9.55
N GLU A 18 1.68 6.14 10.36
CA GLU A 18 1.87 6.01 11.80
C GLU A 18 2.49 4.64 12.08
N VAL A 19 3.78 4.59 12.37
CA VAL A 19 4.55 3.35 12.48
C VAL A 19 5.20 3.18 13.85
N GLU A 20 5.30 1.93 14.28
CA GLU A 20 5.97 1.56 15.52
C GLU A 20 7.45 1.24 15.25
N VAL A 21 8.36 1.95 15.93
CA VAL A 21 9.81 1.77 15.75
C VAL A 21 10.31 0.51 16.44
N SER A 22 9.77 0.19 17.62
CA SER A 22 10.14 -0.98 18.43
C SER A 22 8.90 -1.51 19.16
N PRO A 23 8.77 -2.83 19.38
CA PRO A 23 7.55 -3.42 19.93
C PRO A 23 7.15 -2.82 21.29
N GLY A 24 5.89 -2.39 21.41
CA GLY A 24 5.34 -1.67 22.57
C GLY A 24 5.81 -0.21 22.70
N GLY A 25 6.48 0.32 21.69
CA GLY A 25 7.12 1.64 21.70
C GLY A 25 6.20 2.79 21.29
N SER A 26 6.77 3.98 21.21
CA SER A 26 6.06 5.15 20.67
C SER A 26 5.86 5.04 19.16
N MET A 27 4.68 5.43 18.69
CA MET A 27 4.42 5.62 17.26
C MET A 27 5.12 6.87 16.74
N VAL A 28 5.64 6.80 15.52
CA VAL A 28 6.18 7.94 14.78
C VAL A 28 5.42 8.12 13.47
N ILE A 29 5.35 9.35 12.96
CA ILE A 29 4.73 9.65 11.67
C ILE A 29 5.84 9.82 10.64
N LEU A 30 5.90 8.91 9.68
CA LEU A 30 6.83 8.96 8.55
C LEU A 30 6.05 9.22 7.25
N ASN A 31 6.71 9.76 6.23
CA ASN A 31 6.07 10.12 4.96
C ASN A 31 6.79 9.45 3.79
N GLY A 32 6.04 9.05 2.76
CA GLY A 32 6.62 8.48 1.53
C GLY A 32 5.96 7.18 1.10
N THR A 33 6.67 6.39 0.31
CA THR A 33 6.29 5.00 0.02
C THR A 33 6.65 4.09 1.20
N ILE A 34 6.10 2.88 1.22
CA ILE A 34 6.43 1.90 2.25
C ILE A 34 7.93 1.55 2.28
N GLU A 35 8.61 1.56 1.13
CA GLU A 35 10.06 1.34 1.04
C GLU A 35 10.83 2.49 1.69
N GLN A 36 10.43 3.74 1.46
CA GLN A 36 11.05 4.91 2.10
C GLN A 36 10.84 4.91 3.62
N VAL A 37 9.63 4.55 4.05
CA VAL A 37 9.29 4.38 5.47
C VAL A 37 10.10 3.25 6.10
N HIS A 38 10.27 2.14 5.38
CA HIS A 38 11.11 1.02 5.83
C HIS A 38 12.58 1.42 5.98
N ASP A 39 13.15 2.15 5.00
CA ASP A 39 14.51 2.67 5.08
C ASP A 39 14.73 3.59 6.30
N GLU A 40 13.72 4.39 6.66
CA GLU A 40 13.75 5.21 7.87
C GLU A 40 13.63 4.36 9.15
N LEU A 41 12.75 3.37 9.17
CA LEU A 41 12.58 2.44 10.28
C LEU A 41 13.87 1.66 10.58
N ILE A 42 14.58 1.19 9.56
CA ILE A 42 15.85 0.46 9.72
C ILE A 42 16.95 1.36 10.30
N LYS A 43 16.96 2.66 9.98
CA LYS A 43 17.90 3.62 10.59
C LYS A 43 17.63 3.84 12.08
N LEU A 44 16.36 3.83 12.46
CA LEU A 44 15.94 4.02 13.86
C LEU A 44 16.08 2.73 14.68
N ASN A 45 15.80 1.58 14.07
CA ASN A 45 15.90 0.26 14.67
C ASN A 45 16.45 -0.76 13.63
N PRO A 46 17.77 -1.02 13.63
CA PRO A 46 18.39 -2.00 12.73
C PRO A 46 17.86 -3.44 12.87
N ASN A 47 17.16 -3.76 13.97
CA ASN A 47 16.57 -5.08 14.22
C ASN A 47 15.09 -5.16 13.82
N TRP A 48 14.52 -4.09 13.25
CA TRP A 48 13.10 -4.01 12.91
C TRP A 48 12.64 -5.17 12.02
N ASP A 49 13.45 -5.58 11.04
CA ASP A 49 13.11 -6.72 10.18
C ASP A 49 12.96 -8.04 10.95
N ASN A 50 13.78 -8.31 11.95
CA ASN A 50 13.65 -9.54 12.72
C ASN A 50 12.41 -9.49 13.62
N GLU A 51 12.13 -8.35 14.23
CA GLU A 51 11.00 -8.14 15.15
C GLU A 51 9.64 -8.18 14.44
N TYR A 52 9.57 -7.63 13.22
CA TYR A 52 8.32 -7.46 12.47
C TYR A 52 8.20 -8.35 11.24
N LEU A 53 9.32 -8.75 10.61
CA LEU A 53 9.31 -9.53 9.36
C LEU A 53 9.68 -11.02 9.49
N GLY A 54 10.31 -11.43 10.59
CA GLY A 54 10.78 -12.81 10.84
C GLY A 54 9.68 -13.88 10.89
N GLU A 55 10.08 -15.16 10.84
CA GLU A 55 9.16 -16.32 10.83
C GLU A 55 8.39 -16.51 12.15
N ASN A 56 8.96 -16.02 13.26
CA ASN A 56 8.30 -15.87 14.54
C ASN A 56 8.39 -14.40 14.93
N PRO A 57 7.50 -13.51 14.44
CA PRO A 57 7.43 -12.18 14.99
C PRO A 57 7.21 -12.35 16.49
N SER A 58 8.09 -11.73 17.30
CA SER A 58 8.05 -11.85 18.74
C SER A 58 6.59 -11.70 19.18
N LYS A 59 6.07 -12.67 19.97
CA LYS A 59 4.73 -12.62 20.58
C LYS A 59 4.68 -11.50 21.62
N HIS A 60 4.95 -10.27 21.20
CA HIS A 60 5.07 -9.09 22.02
C HIS A 60 3.98 -8.12 21.60
N SER A 61 2.76 -8.54 21.90
CA SER A 61 1.91 -7.87 22.85
C SER A 61 0.61 -8.66 22.91
N GLU A 62 0.38 -9.39 24.01
CA GLU A 62 -0.96 -9.93 24.32
C GLU A 62 -2.00 -8.81 24.56
N ASN A 63 -1.60 -7.53 24.43
CA ASN A 63 -2.49 -6.35 24.50
C ASN A 63 -2.51 -5.49 23.22
N SER A 64 -1.68 -5.77 22.22
CA SER A 64 -1.80 -5.20 20.88
C SER A 64 -2.33 -6.33 20.05
N THR A 65 -3.65 -6.47 20.08
CA THR A 65 -4.41 -7.20 19.09
C THR A 65 -3.86 -6.83 17.70
N ARG A 66 -2.89 -7.60 17.19
CA ARG A 66 -2.81 -7.93 15.78
C ARG A 66 -4.06 -8.75 15.51
N LEU A 67 -5.22 -8.10 15.60
CA LEU A 67 -6.42 -8.58 14.95
C LEU A 67 -5.91 -8.87 13.55
N LEU A 68 -6.00 -10.13 13.14
CA LEU A 68 -5.96 -10.45 11.73
C LEU A 68 -7.12 -9.64 11.17
N ASP A 69 -6.83 -8.40 10.74
CA ASP A 69 -7.83 -7.50 10.26
C ASP A 69 -8.59 -8.29 9.21
N LYS A 70 -9.91 -8.32 9.37
CA LYS A 70 -10.75 -9.01 8.41
C LYS A 70 -10.37 -8.46 7.03
N ARG A 71 -9.95 -9.36 6.14
CA ARG A 71 -9.52 -8.98 4.79
C ARG A 71 -10.56 -8.06 4.17
N THR A 72 -10.08 -7.02 3.52
CA THR A 72 -10.95 -6.06 2.85
C THR A 72 -11.68 -6.78 1.71
N ASP A 73 -12.99 -6.64 1.69
CA ASP A 73 -13.86 -7.42 0.81
C ASP A 73 -13.98 -6.78 -0.58
N PHE A 74 -13.30 -7.39 -1.55
CA PHE A 74 -13.38 -7.07 -2.97
C PHE A 74 -14.28 -8.05 -3.75
N SER A 75 -15.13 -8.81 -3.08
CA SER A 75 -16.04 -9.75 -3.75
C SER A 75 -17.02 -9.00 -4.64
N GLY A 76 -17.10 -9.39 -5.93
CA GLY A 76 -17.91 -8.68 -6.93
C GLY A 76 -17.40 -7.29 -7.33
N ALA A 77 -16.17 -6.93 -6.94
CA ALA A 77 -15.55 -5.67 -7.31
C ALA A 77 -15.42 -5.54 -8.83
N GLN A 78 -15.64 -4.32 -9.34
CA GLN A 78 -15.23 -3.98 -10.70
C GLN A 78 -13.70 -3.91 -10.75
N TYR A 79 -13.10 -4.49 -11.78
CA TYR A 79 -11.66 -4.41 -12.00
C TYR A 79 -11.33 -4.39 -13.50
N PHE A 80 -10.15 -3.86 -13.81
CA PHE A 80 -9.59 -3.82 -15.15
C PHE A 80 -8.17 -4.35 -15.11
N CYS A 81 -7.86 -5.33 -15.95
CA CYS A 81 -6.49 -5.81 -16.12
C CYS A 81 -5.84 -5.13 -17.32
N ARG A 82 -4.57 -4.74 -17.18
CA ARG A 82 -3.74 -4.23 -18.30
C ARG A 82 -4.41 -3.05 -19.03
N GLY A 83 -4.22 -2.96 -20.34
CA GLY A 83 -4.77 -1.92 -21.19
C GLY A 83 -4.02 -0.61 -20.98
N ARG A 84 -4.65 0.34 -20.28
CA ARG A 84 -4.05 1.66 -20.04
C ARG A 84 -2.92 1.66 -19.00
N TRP A 85 -2.71 0.53 -18.33
CA TRP A 85 -1.73 0.37 -17.27
C TRP A 85 -0.48 -0.34 -17.80
N PRO A 86 0.67 0.36 -17.92
CA PRO A 86 1.97 -0.28 -18.12
C PRO A 86 2.22 -1.39 -17.10
N GLU A 87 2.86 -2.48 -17.51
CA GLU A 87 3.03 -3.68 -16.70
C GLU A 87 4.19 -3.55 -15.70
N ALA A 88 3.92 -3.85 -14.43
CA ALA A 88 4.91 -3.89 -13.35
C ALA A 88 5.46 -5.30 -13.12
N LEU A 89 6.61 -5.39 -12.45
CA LEU A 89 7.16 -6.66 -12.00
C LEU A 89 6.33 -7.23 -10.84
N LYS A 90 5.72 -8.39 -11.07
CA LYS A 90 4.81 -9.03 -10.11
C LYS A 90 5.46 -9.31 -8.75
N GLU A 91 6.73 -9.68 -8.74
CA GLU A 91 7.44 -9.98 -7.49
C GLU A 91 7.69 -8.74 -6.64
N GLU A 92 7.89 -7.57 -7.27
CA GLU A 92 8.04 -6.30 -6.56
C GLU A 92 6.72 -5.83 -5.97
N ILE A 93 5.61 -6.01 -6.70
CA ILE A 93 4.26 -5.76 -6.17
C ILE A 93 3.95 -6.66 -4.97
N LYS A 94 4.30 -7.95 -5.03
CA LYS A 94 4.16 -8.86 -3.88
C LYS A 94 5.01 -8.44 -2.69
N ARG A 95 6.21 -7.91 -2.91
CA ARG A 95 7.06 -7.38 -1.84
C ARG A 95 6.42 -6.16 -1.19
N GLY A 96 5.91 -5.22 -1.98
CA GLY A 96 5.12 -4.09 -1.49
C GLY A 96 3.91 -4.51 -0.65
N ILE A 97 3.12 -5.47 -1.14
CA ILE A 97 1.98 -6.07 -0.40
C ILE A 97 2.43 -6.62 0.96
N LYS A 98 3.57 -7.31 1.02
CA LYS A 98 4.10 -7.90 2.26
C LYS A 98 4.44 -6.82 3.29
N TYR A 99 5.05 -5.70 2.88
CA TYR A 99 5.33 -4.60 3.80
C TYR A 99 4.06 -3.88 4.25
N LEU A 100 3.14 -3.58 3.33
CA LEU A 100 1.86 -2.93 3.65
C LEU A 100 1.04 -3.69 4.71
N ARG A 101 1.09 -5.02 4.69
CA ARG A 101 0.39 -5.87 5.68
C ARG A 101 0.99 -5.84 7.08
N ARG A 102 2.22 -5.37 7.23
CA ARG A 102 2.98 -5.44 8.49
C ARG A 102 3.14 -4.10 9.17
N VAL A 103 2.76 -3.03 8.50
CA VAL A 103 2.70 -1.70 9.09
C VAL A 103 1.34 -1.48 9.72
N ASN A 104 1.36 -1.12 11.00
CA ASN A 104 0.18 -0.72 11.75
C ASN A 104 -0.29 0.68 11.32
N GLY A 105 -1.49 1.06 11.75
CA GLY A 105 -2.02 2.41 11.50
C GLY A 105 -3.08 2.47 10.42
N ARG A 106 -3.80 3.59 10.41
CA ARG A 106 -4.98 3.83 9.57
C ARG A 106 -4.67 4.90 8.53
N PRO A 107 -4.43 4.53 7.27
CA PRO A 107 -4.05 5.52 6.27
C PRO A 107 -5.22 6.47 5.98
N THR A 108 -4.89 7.75 5.79
CA THR A 108 -5.85 8.80 5.44
C THR A 108 -5.55 9.39 4.07
N ASN A 109 -6.61 9.78 3.35
CA ASN A 109 -6.52 10.40 2.04
C ASN A 109 -7.59 11.49 1.95
N GLY A 110 -7.21 12.66 1.40
CA GLY A 110 -8.13 13.76 1.17
C GLY A 110 -9.27 13.40 0.21
N ALA A 111 -10.28 14.27 0.15
CA ALA A 111 -11.42 14.12 -0.75
C ALA A 111 -10.98 14.04 -2.23
N GLY A 112 -11.63 13.15 -2.96
CA GLY A 112 -11.53 12.98 -4.41
C GLY A 112 -12.49 13.89 -5.20
N PRO A 113 -12.82 13.51 -6.44
CA PRO A 113 -12.41 12.26 -7.10
C PRO A 113 -10.91 12.24 -7.46
N GLY A 114 -10.32 11.04 -7.53
CA GLY A 114 -8.97 10.86 -8.05
C GLY A 114 -7.85 11.49 -7.21
N ASN A 115 -7.96 11.49 -5.87
CA ASN A 115 -6.82 11.87 -5.03
C ASN A 115 -5.99 10.64 -4.69
N CYS A 116 -4.76 10.54 -5.16
CA CYS A 116 -3.97 9.32 -5.11
C CYS A 116 -2.65 9.46 -4.36
N GLY A 117 -2.28 8.40 -3.65
CA GLY A 117 -0.99 8.27 -2.98
C GLY A 117 -0.27 7.04 -3.49
N ARG A 118 1.00 7.20 -3.84
CA ARG A 118 1.89 6.08 -4.19
C ARG A 118 2.35 5.42 -2.91
N VAL A 119 1.74 4.29 -2.56
CA VAL A 119 1.98 3.64 -1.26
C VAL A 119 3.14 2.65 -1.29
N SER A 120 3.53 2.16 -2.45
CA SER A 120 4.71 1.32 -2.65
C SER A 120 5.28 1.61 -4.03
N CYS A 121 6.62 1.64 -4.11
CA CYS A 121 7.33 1.74 -5.36
C CYS A 121 8.74 1.15 -5.26
N SER A 122 9.02 0.15 -6.11
CA SER A 122 10.32 -0.53 -6.17
C SER A 122 10.54 -1.09 -7.57
N TYR A 123 11.72 -0.88 -8.15
CA TYR A 123 12.07 -1.33 -9.52
C TYR A 123 10.96 -1.04 -10.54
N HIS A 124 10.59 0.23 -10.62
CA HIS A 124 9.54 0.77 -11.47
C HIS A 124 8.14 0.15 -11.23
N SER A 125 7.91 -0.54 -10.11
CA SER A 125 6.67 -1.27 -9.85
C SER A 125 5.91 -0.62 -8.70
N ALA A 126 4.77 0.00 -9.02
CA ALA A 126 4.03 0.83 -8.07
C ALA A 126 2.69 0.24 -7.66
N ILE A 127 2.34 0.47 -6.39
CA ILE A 127 0.98 0.33 -5.85
C ILE A 127 0.48 1.73 -5.50
N TRP A 128 -0.67 2.08 -6.05
CA TRP A 128 -1.34 3.35 -5.81
C TRP A 128 -2.66 3.13 -5.08
N TRP A 129 -2.95 4.00 -4.13
CA TRP A 129 -4.26 4.10 -3.49
C TRP A 129 -4.92 5.41 -3.87
N CYS A 130 -6.13 5.35 -4.41
CA CYS A 130 -6.88 6.51 -4.86
C CYS A 130 -8.22 6.61 -4.13
N ASN A 131 -8.55 7.80 -3.65
CA ASN A 131 -9.87 8.12 -3.12
C ASN A 131 -10.71 8.79 -4.21
N ASP A 132 -11.84 8.16 -4.55
CA ASP A 132 -12.81 8.69 -5.52
C ASP A 132 -14.06 9.29 -4.83
N ASP A 133 -14.15 9.15 -3.51
CA ASP A 133 -15.21 9.73 -2.70
C ASP A 133 -15.04 11.25 -2.58
N HIS A 134 -16.14 11.99 -2.53
CA HIS A 134 -16.12 13.43 -2.31
C HIS A 134 -15.77 13.81 -0.86
N GLN A 135 -15.66 12.82 0.03
CA GLN A 135 -15.24 13.01 1.41
C GLN A 135 -13.82 12.45 1.64
N PRO A 136 -13.07 12.99 2.64
CA PRO A 136 -11.85 12.37 3.12
C PRO A 136 -12.10 10.91 3.53
N LYS A 137 -11.09 10.06 3.36
CA LYS A 137 -11.20 8.63 3.60
C LYS A 137 -10.09 8.13 4.50
N THR A 138 -10.49 7.36 5.51
CA THR A 138 -9.61 6.63 6.40
C THR A 138 -9.91 5.15 6.25
N LEU A 139 -8.89 4.33 5.98
CA LEU A 139 -9.05 2.87 5.91
C LEU A 139 -8.81 2.23 7.29
N GLU A 140 -9.21 0.97 7.43
CA GLU A 140 -8.96 0.19 8.65
C GLU A 140 -7.47 -0.09 8.84
N SER A 141 -6.74 -0.37 7.76
CA SER A 141 -5.28 -0.48 7.79
C SER A 141 -4.67 -0.35 6.39
N PHE A 142 -3.34 -0.25 6.32
CA PHE A 142 -2.61 -0.41 5.06
C PHE A 142 -2.83 -1.81 4.45
N GLY A 143 -3.20 -2.80 5.26
CA GLY A 143 -3.66 -4.11 4.82
C GLY A 143 -4.84 -4.04 3.84
N SER A 144 -5.74 -3.06 3.98
CA SER A 144 -6.83 -2.87 3.02
C SER A 144 -6.35 -2.57 1.61
N ILE A 145 -5.29 -1.77 1.47
CA ILE A 145 -4.67 -1.44 0.19
C ILE A 145 -3.93 -2.67 -0.36
N ALA A 146 -3.23 -3.38 0.53
CA ALA A 146 -2.54 -4.63 0.20
C ALA A 146 -3.49 -5.71 -0.34
N ASP A 147 -4.70 -5.81 0.20
CA ASP A 147 -5.72 -6.75 -0.28
C ASP A 147 -6.23 -6.39 -1.68
N GLY A 148 -6.38 -5.09 -1.99
CA GLY A 148 -6.71 -4.65 -3.35
C GLY A 148 -5.58 -4.93 -4.35
N ALA A 149 -4.31 -4.70 -3.96
CA ALA A 149 -3.17 -5.04 -4.80
C ALA A 149 -3.03 -6.57 -5.00
N GLN A 150 -3.26 -7.36 -3.94
CA GLN A 150 -3.29 -8.83 -4.03
C GLN A 150 -4.40 -9.29 -4.97
N TYR A 151 -5.58 -8.69 -4.90
CA TYR A 151 -6.67 -8.99 -5.82
C TYR A 151 -6.23 -8.80 -7.27
N ILE A 152 -5.55 -7.70 -7.60
CA ILE A 152 -5.01 -7.46 -8.95
C ILE A 152 -3.94 -8.51 -9.31
N VAL A 153 -3.04 -8.86 -8.39
CA VAL A 153 -2.04 -9.93 -8.62
C VAL A 153 -2.71 -11.26 -8.98
N ASP A 154 -3.76 -11.63 -8.25
CA ASP A 154 -4.43 -12.92 -8.40
C ASP A 154 -5.27 -12.98 -9.70
N HIS A 155 -5.90 -11.88 -10.09
CA HIS A 155 -6.82 -11.85 -11.24
C HIS A 155 -6.18 -11.34 -12.55
N CYS A 156 -5.15 -10.50 -12.46
CA CYS A 156 -4.53 -9.84 -13.62
C CYS A 156 -3.07 -10.26 -13.87
N GLY A 157 -2.45 -11.01 -12.97
CA GLY A 157 -1.05 -11.43 -13.11
C GLY A 157 -0.83 -12.38 -14.29
N ARG A 158 0.29 -12.20 -15.01
CA ARG A 158 0.72 -13.08 -16.11
C ARG A 158 2.24 -13.27 -16.08
N TYR A 159 2.70 -14.51 -15.94
CA TYR A 159 4.12 -14.83 -15.78
C TYR A 159 4.76 -13.95 -14.69
N TYR A 160 5.70 -13.09 -15.03
CA TYR A 160 6.42 -12.17 -14.15
C TYR A 160 5.84 -10.75 -14.12
N LEU A 161 4.77 -10.47 -14.88
CA LEU A 161 4.18 -9.15 -15.04
C LEU A 161 2.77 -9.06 -14.44
N VAL A 162 2.38 -7.85 -14.03
CA VAL A 162 1.03 -7.52 -13.56
C VAL A 162 0.72 -6.05 -13.78
N SER A 163 -0.51 -5.74 -14.19
CA SER A 163 -1.07 -4.40 -14.04
C SER A 163 -2.59 -4.44 -14.02
N GLY A 164 -3.18 -3.46 -13.37
CA GLY A 164 -4.63 -3.35 -13.27
C GLY A 164 -5.10 -2.32 -12.27
N GLN A 165 -6.42 -2.24 -12.16
CA GLN A 165 -7.13 -1.41 -11.20
C GLN A 165 -8.31 -2.20 -10.64
N VAL A 166 -8.56 -2.08 -9.33
CA VAL A 166 -9.75 -2.66 -8.67
C VAL A 166 -10.45 -1.60 -7.83
N PHE A 167 -11.78 -1.56 -7.90
CA PHE A 167 -12.61 -0.61 -7.18
C PHE A 167 -13.25 -1.24 -5.96
N HIS A 168 -13.16 -0.58 -4.82
CA HIS A 168 -13.87 -0.96 -3.63
C HIS A 168 -15.27 -0.32 -3.59
N LYS A 169 -16.25 -1.04 -3.04
CA LYS A 169 -17.67 -0.62 -2.92
C LYS A 169 -17.91 0.68 -2.12
N THR A 170 -16.87 1.22 -1.48
CA THR A 170 -16.92 2.47 -0.72
C THR A 170 -16.12 3.61 -1.38
N ASN A 171 -16.10 3.65 -2.72
CA ASN A 171 -15.58 4.75 -3.55
C ASN A 171 -14.08 5.05 -3.36
N TRP A 172 -13.25 4.01 -3.41
CA TRP A 172 -11.81 4.14 -3.52
C TRP A 172 -11.28 2.96 -4.35
N ASN A 173 -10.06 3.06 -4.86
CA ASN A 173 -9.50 2.04 -5.72
C ASN A 173 -8.00 1.84 -5.48
N VAL A 174 -7.51 0.69 -5.94
CA VAL A 174 -6.09 0.37 -6.01
C VAL A 174 -5.68 0.26 -7.47
N ILE A 175 -4.53 0.83 -7.82
CA ILE A 175 -3.92 0.68 -9.16
C ILE A 175 -2.54 0.06 -8.98
N VAL A 176 -2.25 -0.96 -9.79
CA VAL A 176 -0.93 -1.57 -9.95
C VAL A 176 -0.46 -1.30 -11.37
N ARG A 177 0.70 -0.66 -11.52
CA ARG A 177 1.28 -0.30 -12.82
C ARG A 177 2.77 -0.07 -12.73
N GLU A 178 3.45 -0.10 -13.88
CA GLU A 178 4.79 0.46 -13.98
C GLU A 178 4.75 1.97 -13.69
N ASP A 179 5.74 2.45 -12.96
CA ASP A 179 5.96 3.86 -12.65
C ASP A 179 7.45 4.18 -12.74
N THR A 180 7.84 5.08 -13.63
CA THR A 180 9.25 5.45 -13.86
C THR A 180 9.67 6.73 -13.13
N ASP A 181 8.76 7.34 -12.36
CA ASP A 181 9.02 8.61 -11.69
C ASP A 181 9.71 8.38 -10.34
N SER A 182 11.04 8.27 -10.34
CA SER A 182 11.84 8.04 -9.12
C SER A 182 11.33 6.82 -8.34
N CYS A 183 11.24 5.73 -9.08
CA CYS A 183 10.89 4.36 -8.74
C CYS A 183 11.71 3.48 -9.68
#